data_AF-A0A9P6IK78-F1
#
_entry.id   AF-A0A9P6IK78-F1
#
_cell.length_a   1.000
_cell.length_b   1.000
_cell.length_c   1.000
_cell.angle_alpha   90.00
_cell.angle_beta   90.00
_cell.angle_gamma   90.00
#
_symmetry.space_group_name_H-M   'P 1'
#
loop_
_entity.id
_entity.type
_entity.pdbx_description
1 polymer ?
#
loop_
_entity_poly.entity_id
_entity_poly.type
_entity_poly.pdbx_seq_one_letter_code
_entity_poly.pdbx_strand_id
1 'polypeptide(L)'
;MPTISLYFVRHGQRIDQVDASWVDTSPFPQDPPLTDLGKQQARLTGKMIKNLTHENLSLSCSLDEAATIMSKDKDLQHCTLQRITPPVTPDFGRCHLQSHQNKLDAVVSPNKRLHHFAIVTSPFLRCSQTAIEIAIGMKMATADSETTATTGPQQVPPIMIDTAEICDEKWLSLEYVSEPVSDSIIVQRMQDFAKARRNHEKYYSIDWKYIAKDRQLPTWPETREDMQARQERALDHILEVYTRVVAKDKDRDLSIVFVTHASPVNGKGFFTY
;
A
#
# COMPACT_ATOMS: atom_id res chain seq x y z
N MET A 1 -7.77 0.14 21.66
CA MET A 1 -6.50 0.79 21.22
C MET A 1 -6.54 0.91 19.70
N PRO A 2 -5.87 1.90 19.09
CA PRO A 2 -5.78 1.98 17.64
C PRO A 2 -5.00 0.78 17.09
N THR A 3 -5.47 0.20 15.99
CA THR A 3 -4.79 -0.89 15.29
C THR A 3 -3.88 -0.32 14.20
N ILE A 4 -2.73 -0.96 13.98
CA ILE A 4 -1.84 -0.68 12.85
C ILE A 4 -1.84 -1.90 11.94
N SER A 5 -2.27 -1.71 10.71
CA SER A 5 -2.24 -2.73 9.64
C SER A 5 -1.17 -2.36 8.62
N LEU A 6 -0.30 -3.32 8.30
CA LEU A 6 0.73 -3.15 7.29
C LEU A 6 0.39 -4.02 6.08
N TYR A 7 0.36 -3.42 4.89
CA TYR A 7 0.09 -4.07 3.62
C TYR A 7 1.32 -3.95 2.72
N PHE A 8 1.80 -5.07 2.18
CA PHE A 8 2.91 -5.08 1.23
C PHE A 8 2.39 -5.45 -0.15
N VAL A 9 2.59 -4.56 -1.12
CA VAL A 9 2.05 -4.67 -2.47
C VAL A 9 3.19 -4.59 -3.48
N ARG A 10 3.33 -5.67 -4.27
CA ARG A 10 4.19 -5.67 -5.45
C ARG A 10 3.58 -4.78 -6.54
N HIS A 11 4.40 -4.04 -7.28
CA HIS A 11 3.96 -3.33 -8.47
C HIS A 11 3.19 -4.23 -9.46
N GLY A 12 2.31 -3.62 -10.26
CA GLY A 12 1.56 -4.30 -11.32
C GLY A 12 2.43 -4.76 -12.50
N GLN A 13 1.79 -5.35 -13.53
CA GLN A 13 2.47 -5.77 -14.77
C GLN A 13 3.24 -4.60 -15.43
N ARG A 14 4.49 -4.85 -15.79
CA ARG A 14 5.37 -3.89 -16.47
C ARG A 14 5.34 -4.05 -17.98
N ILE A 15 5.64 -2.98 -18.71
CA ILE A 15 5.67 -2.99 -20.18
C ILE A 15 6.75 -3.93 -20.75
N ASP A 16 7.93 -3.98 -20.16
CA ASP A 16 9.06 -4.80 -20.62
C ASP A 16 8.81 -6.32 -20.46
N GLN A 17 7.84 -6.70 -19.62
CA GLN A 17 7.39 -8.09 -19.50
C GLN A 17 6.44 -8.51 -20.61
N VAL A 18 5.80 -7.53 -21.27
CA VAL A 18 4.82 -7.75 -22.33
C VAL A 18 5.44 -7.50 -23.71
N ASP A 19 6.34 -6.53 -23.79
CA ASP A 19 7.08 -6.16 -24.98
C ASP A 19 8.58 -6.10 -24.65
N ALA A 20 9.29 -7.18 -25.00
CA ALA A 20 10.73 -7.27 -24.78
C ALA A 20 11.52 -6.23 -25.58
N SER A 21 10.99 -5.76 -26.73
CA SER A 21 11.64 -4.76 -27.59
C SER A 21 11.50 -3.33 -27.04
N TRP A 22 10.66 -3.13 -26.02
CA TRP A 22 10.51 -1.83 -25.36
C TRP A 22 11.84 -1.31 -24.81
N VAL A 23 12.67 -2.21 -24.28
CA VAL A 23 13.99 -1.91 -23.71
C VAL A 23 14.89 -1.23 -24.74
N ASP A 24 14.80 -1.60 -26.02
CA ASP A 24 15.67 -1.11 -27.10
C ASP A 24 15.37 0.34 -27.52
N THR A 25 14.14 0.80 -27.27
CA THR A 25 13.67 2.13 -27.68
C THR A 25 13.46 3.09 -26.52
N SER A 26 13.52 2.58 -25.28
CA SER A 26 13.29 3.36 -24.09
C SER A 26 14.47 4.26 -23.74
N PRO A 27 14.25 5.55 -23.42
CA PRO A 27 15.29 6.40 -22.87
C PRO A 27 15.70 6.00 -21.44
N PHE A 28 14.90 5.18 -20.75
CA PHE A 28 15.15 4.70 -19.39
C PHE A 28 14.80 3.20 -19.24
N PRO A 29 15.58 2.29 -19.84
CA PRO A 29 15.24 0.85 -19.87
C PRO A 29 15.17 0.18 -18.50
N GLN A 30 15.90 0.69 -17.51
CA GLN A 30 15.94 0.22 -16.12
C GLN A 30 14.70 0.58 -15.29
N ASP A 31 13.83 1.45 -15.83
CA ASP A 31 12.68 1.99 -15.10
C ASP A 31 11.36 1.89 -15.89
N PRO A 32 10.94 0.65 -16.25
CA PRO A 32 9.76 0.44 -17.08
C PRO A 32 8.46 0.86 -16.39
N PRO A 33 7.53 1.50 -17.13
CA PRO A 33 6.19 1.79 -16.65
C PRO A 33 5.32 0.53 -16.54
N LEU A 34 4.19 0.67 -15.86
CA LEU A 34 3.09 -0.28 -15.90
C LEU A 34 2.40 -0.30 -17.27
N THR A 35 1.90 -1.47 -17.65
CA THR A 35 0.88 -1.59 -18.70
C THR A 35 -0.48 -1.09 -18.19
N ASP A 36 -1.45 -0.92 -19.08
CA ASP A 36 -2.82 -0.59 -18.66
C ASP A 36 -3.45 -1.69 -17.80
N LEU A 37 -3.11 -2.96 -18.06
CA LEU A 37 -3.47 -4.07 -17.18
C LEU A 37 -2.82 -3.91 -15.80
N GLY A 38 -1.53 -3.54 -15.74
CA GLY A 38 -0.84 -3.27 -14.49
C GLY A 38 -1.50 -2.16 -13.66
N LYS A 39 -1.96 -1.09 -14.31
CA LYS A 39 -2.73 -0.02 -13.65
C LYS A 39 -4.08 -0.53 -13.13
N GLN A 40 -4.80 -1.33 -13.92
CA GLN A 40 -6.07 -1.93 -13.50
C GLN A 40 -5.89 -2.85 -12.28
N GLN A 41 -4.86 -3.69 -12.28
CA GLN A 41 -4.50 -4.54 -11.14
C GLN A 41 -4.31 -3.72 -9.86
N ALA A 42 -3.50 -2.65 -9.93
CA ALA A 42 -3.24 -1.77 -8.79
C ALA A 42 -4.51 -1.08 -8.28
N ARG A 43 -5.38 -0.63 -9.20
CA ARG A 43 -6.65 0.00 -8.84
C ARG A 43 -7.60 -0.96 -8.14
N LEU A 44 -7.69 -2.21 -8.61
CA LEU A 44 -8.47 -3.26 -7.94
C LEU A 44 -7.90 -3.59 -6.55
N THR A 45 -6.57 -3.64 -6.41
CA THR A 45 -5.92 -3.81 -5.11
C THR A 45 -6.29 -2.69 -4.14
N GLY A 46 -6.31 -1.43 -4.59
CA GLY A 46 -6.76 -0.31 -3.76
C GLY A 46 -8.21 -0.44 -3.27
N LYS A 47 -9.12 -0.86 -4.15
CA LYS A 47 -10.51 -1.17 -3.75
C LYS A 47 -10.55 -2.30 -2.70
N MET A 48 -9.79 -3.36 -2.92
CA MET A 48 -9.73 -4.52 -2.02
C MET A 48 -9.20 -4.13 -0.64
N ILE A 49 -8.06 -3.43 -0.55
CA ILE A 49 -7.48 -2.97 0.72
C ILE A 49 -8.51 -2.15 1.49
N LYS A 50 -9.17 -1.19 0.82
CA LYS A 50 -10.18 -0.35 1.44
C LYS A 50 -11.34 -1.16 2.01
N ASN A 51 -11.86 -2.12 1.25
CA ASN A 51 -12.97 -2.96 1.67
C ASN A 51 -12.59 -3.89 2.84
N LEU A 52 -11.41 -4.51 2.80
CA LEU A 52 -10.91 -5.35 3.89
C LEU A 52 -10.79 -4.58 5.21
N THR A 53 -10.34 -3.33 5.15
CA THR A 53 -10.29 -2.48 6.34
C THR A 53 -11.70 -2.20 6.90
N HIS A 54 -12.70 -1.99 6.03
CA HIS A 54 -14.09 -1.83 6.46
C HIS A 54 -14.69 -3.12 7.06
N GLU A 55 -14.39 -4.28 6.48
CA GLU A 55 -14.84 -5.58 6.98
C GLU A 55 -14.18 -5.93 8.32
N ASN A 56 -12.87 -5.74 8.45
CA ASN A 56 -12.15 -5.93 9.70
C ASN A 56 -12.71 -5.03 10.82
N LEU A 57 -13.12 -3.80 10.49
CA LEU A 57 -13.81 -2.91 11.44
C LEU A 57 -15.19 -3.43 11.84
N SER A 58 -15.94 -4.02 10.90
CA SER A 58 -17.25 -4.61 11.21
C SER A 58 -17.14 -5.83 12.12
N LEU A 59 -16.11 -6.66 11.90
CA LEU A 59 -15.81 -7.83 12.72
C LEU A 59 -15.28 -7.41 14.10
N SER A 60 -14.37 -6.45 14.18
CA SER A 60 -13.85 -5.95 15.48
C SER A 60 -14.95 -5.30 16.32
N CYS A 61 -15.88 -4.59 15.69
CA CYS A 61 -17.06 -4.04 16.34
C CYS A 61 -17.96 -5.13 16.96
N SER A 62 -18.17 -6.23 16.26
CA SER A 62 -18.95 -7.37 16.78
C SER A 62 -18.22 -8.14 17.88
N LEU A 63 -16.88 -8.18 17.82
CA LEU A 63 -16.04 -8.78 18.85
C LEU A 63 -15.94 -7.89 20.11
N ASP A 64 -15.96 -6.57 19.98
CA ASP A 64 -15.99 -5.63 21.11
C ASP A 64 -17.33 -5.71 21.87
N GLU A 65 -18.45 -5.95 21.18
CA GLU A 65 -19.74 -6.29 21.81
C GLU A 65 -19.66 -7.62 22.58
N ALA A 66 -19.03 -8.65 21.99
CA ALA A 66 -18.79 -9.93 22.66
C ALA A 66 -17.78 -9.82 23.83
N ALA A 67 -16.77 -8.95 23.72
CA ALA A 67 -15.74 -8.73 24.73
C ALA A 67 -16.27 -7.89 25.91
N THR A 68 -17.26 -7.04 25.69
CA THR A 68 -17.98 -6.33 26.77
C THR A 68 -18.71 -7.32 27.70
N ILE A 69 -19.07 -8.51 27.20
CA ILE A 69 -19.63 -9.62 27.98
C ILE A 69 -18.54 -10.42 28.72
N MET A 70 -17.28 -10.33 28.27
CA MET A 70 -16.16 -11.17 28.74
C MET A 70 -15.10 -10.37 29.54
N SER A 71 -15.53 -9.40 30.34
CA SER A 71 -14.69 -8.55 31.19
C SER A 71 -13.44 -9.26 31.77
N LYS A 72 -12.33 -8.51 31.89
CA LYS A 72 -11.13 -8.84 32.69
C LYS A 72 -10.16 -9.83 32.02
N ASP A 73 -9.29 -9.31 31.17
CA ASP A 73 -7.85 -9.56 31.34
C ASP A 73 -7.03 -8.53 30.57
N LYS A 74 -5.87 -8.16 31.12
CA LYS A 74 -4.96 -7.17 30.53
C LYS A 74 -3.89 -7.89 29.72
N ASP A 75 -3.47 -7.21 28.66
CA ASP A 75 -2.29 -7.46 27.83
C ASP A 75 -2.51 -8.36 26.60
N LEU A 76 -2.77 -7.70 25.46
CA LEU A 76 -2.26 -8.13 24.16
C LEU A 76 -2.24 -6.96 23.17
N GLN A 77 -1.05 -6.48 22.82
CA GLN A 77 -0.83 -5.57 21.69
C GLN A 77 -0.75 -6.43 20.41
N HIS A 78 -1.68 -6.25 19.47
CA HIS A 78 -1.82 -7.12 18.29
C HIS A 78 -1.58 -6.32 17.00
N CYS A 79 -0.39 -6.46 16.40
CA CYS A 79 -0.13 -6.05 15.02
C CYS A 79 -0.57 -7.18 14.08
N THR A 80 -1.49 -6.90 13.14
CA THR A 80 -1.95 -7.89 12.16
C THR A 80 -1.26 -7.65 10.82
N LEU A 81 -0.38 -8.56 10.42
CA LEU A 81 0.24 -8.56 9.10
C LEU A 81 -0.73 -9.19 8.08
N GLN A 82 -1.11 -8.46 7.03
CA GLN A 82 -1.94 -8.99 5.94
C GLN A 82 -1.20 -8.95 4.61
N ARG A 83 -1.04 -10.13 4.00
CA ARG A 83 -0.41 -10.32 2.70
C ARG A 83 -1.48 -10.35 1.62
N ILE A 84 -1.45 -9.37 0.71
CA ILE A 84 -2.39 -9.28 -0.42
C ILE A 84 -1.58 -9.36 -1.71
N THR A 85 -1.82 -10.40 -2.50
CA THR A 85 -1.33 -10.46 -3.87
C THR A 85 -2.28 -9.67 -4.78
N PRO A 86 -1.77 -8.84 -5.71
CA PRO A 86 -2.65 -8.23 -6.71
C PRO A 86 -3.40 -9.33 -7.48
N PRO A 87 -4.68 -9.12 -7.81
CA PRO A 87 -5.49 -10.14 -8.47
C PRO A 87 -4.87 -10.50 -9.82
N VAL A 88 -4.53 -11.78 -10.00
CA VAL A 88 -4.39 -12.39 -11.32
C VAL A 88 -5.81 -12.54 -11.84
N THR A 89 -6.07 -12.05 -13.06
CA THR A 89 -7.40 -12.05 -13.69
C THR A 89 -8.12 -13.39 -13.50
N PRO A 90 -9.34 -13.42 -12.94
CA PRO A 90 -10.19 -14.59 -13.11
C PRO A 90 -10.80 -14.55 -14.51
N ASP A 91 -10.69 -15.67 -15.19
CA ASP A 91 -11.49 -16.04 -16.36
C ASP A 91 -12.97 -15.74 -16.08
N PHE A 92 -13.69 -15.20 -17.07
CA PHE A 92 -15.10 -14.80 -16.97
C PHE A 92 -15.99 -16.07 -16.92
N GLY A 93 -15.93 -16.79 -15.81
CA GLY A 93 -16.78 -17.93 -15.47
C GLY A 93 -17.91 -17.49 -14.55
N ARG A 94 -19.12 -17.43 -15.09
CA ARG A 94 -20.41 -17.16 -14.45
C ARG A 94 -20.57 -17.86 -13.08
N CYS A 95 -20.56 -17.10 -11.98
CA CYS A 95 -21.01 -17.55 -10.65
C CYS A 95 -22.27 -16.79 -10.24
N HIS A 96 -23.40 -17.49 -10.27
CA HIS A 96 -24.70 -17.05 -9.79
C HIS A 96 -24.70 -17.14 -8.26
N LEU A 97 -24.57 -16.01 -7.56
CA LEU A 97 -24.80 -15.94 -6.11
C LEU A 97 -26.19 -15.35 -5.85
N GLN A 98 -27.08 -16.20 -5.36
CA GLN A 98 -28.45 -15.86 -4.98
C GLN A 98 -28.46 -14.89 -3.79
N SER A 99 -29.23 -13.82 -3.92
CA SER A 99 -29.49 -12.86 -2.85
C SER A 99 -30.43 -13.47 -1.81
N HIS A 100 -29.90 -13.83 -0.64
CA HIS A 100 -30.74 -14.02 0.54
C HIS A 100 -30.93 -12.68 1.25
N GLN A 101 -32.11 -12.10 1.03
CA GLN A 101 -32.57 -10.89 1.71
C GLN A 101 -33.06 -11.27 3.13
N ASN A 102 -32.19 -11.17 4.14
CA ASN A 102 -32.64 -11.18 5.53
C ASN A 102 -32.67 -9.75 6.08
N LYS A 103 -33.89 -9.29 6.28
CA LYS A 103 -34.27 -8.04 6.94
C LYS A 103 -34.09 -8.26 8.45
N LEU A 104 -33.01 -7.73 9.02
CA LEU A 104 -32.81 -7.64 10.46
C LEU A 104 -32.81 -6.16 10.85
N ASP A 105 -33.53 -5.89 11.93
CA ASP A 105 -33.90 -4.57 12.42
C ASP A 105 -32.67 -3.67 12.66
N ALA A 106 -32.91 -2.36 12.57
CA ALA A 106 -31.92 -1.30 12.73
C ALA A 106 -31.27 -1.32 14.12
N VAL A 107 -30.23 -2.14 14.28
CA VAL A 107 -29.29 -2.07 15.40
C VAL A 107 -28.47 -0.80 15.20
N VAL A 108 -28.52 0.09 16.20
CA VAL A 108 -27.71 1.30 16.29
C VAL A 108 -26.26 0.93 16.00
N SER A 109 -25.73 1.36 14.85
CA SER A 109 -24.38 1.00 14.42
C SER A 109 -23.38 1.55 15.44
N PRO A 110 -22.53 0.73 16.06
CA PRO A 110 -21.53 1.25 16.99
C PRO A 110 -20.56 2.14 16.21
N ASN A 111 -20.06 3.20 16.87
CA ASN A 111 -19.22 4.22 16.27
C ASN A 111 -18.09 3.60 15.44
N LYS A 112 -18.22 3.64 14.11
CA LYS A 112 -17.16 3.21 13.18
C LYS A 112 -15.94 4.10 13.42
N ARG A 113 -14.87 3.53 13.98
CA ARG A 113 -13.60 4.27 14.13
C ARG A 113 -13.12 4.72 12.76
N LEU A 114 -12.64 5.95 12.70
CA LEU A 114 -12.13 6.52 11.46
C LEU A 114 -10.81 5.85 11.11
N HIS A 115 -10.63 5.42 9.86
CA HIS A 115 -9.38 4.81 9.40
C HIS A 115 -8.53 5.81 8.65
N HIS A 116 -7.27 5.94 9.06
CA HIS A 116 -6.24 6.65 8.33
C HIS A 116 -5.47 5.69 7.42
N PHE A 117 -5.26 6.08 6.17
CA PHE A 117 -4.46 5.33 5.21
C PHE A 117 -3.23 6.13 4.85
N ALA A 118 -2.11 5.45 4.72
CA ALA A 118 -0.86 5.99 4.21
C ALA A 118 -0.30 5.05 3.15
N ILE A 119 0.30 5.59 2.10
CA ILE A 119 0.95 4.81 1.06
C ILE A 119 2.42 5.20 1.03
N VAL A 120 3.31 4.23 1.22
CA VAL A 120 4.76 4.37 1.05
C VAL A 120 5.12 3.71 -0.28
N THR A 121 5.84 4.38 -1.16
CA THR A 121 6.24 3.80 -2.46
C THR A 121 7.73 3.90 -2.69
N SER A 122 8.30 2.86 -3.32
CA SER A 122 9.63 2.91 -3.94
C SER A 122 9.69 3.95 -5.08
N PRO A 123 10.88 4.49 -5.40
CA PRO A 123 11.05 5.54 -6.41
C PRO A 123 11.05 5.01 -7.84
N PHE A 124 10.89 3.71 -8.08
CA PHE A 124 10.71 3.21 -9.45
C PHE A 124 9.35 3.62 -10.01
N LEU A 125 9.31 3.92 -11.32
CA LEU A 125 8.11 4.38 -12.02
C LEU A 125 6.93 3.44 -11.84
N ARG A 126 7.16 2.14 -11.99
CA ARG A 126 6.16 1.08 -11.77
C ARG A 126 5.56 1.07 -10.37
N CYS A 127 6.38 1.32 -9.34
CA CYS A 127 5.91 1.39 -7.94
C CYS A 127 5.08 2.66 -7.74
N SER A 128 5.60 3.80 -8.20
CA SER A 128 4.88 5.09 -8.13
C SER A 128 3.52 5.05 -8.84
N GLN A 129 3.46 4.46 -10.04
CA GLN A 129 2.20 4.27 -10.78
C GLN A 129 1.25 3.31 -10.05
N THR A 130 1.78 2.25 -9.45
CA THR A 130 0.97 1.33 -8.62
C THR A 130 0.38 2.06 -7.41
N ALA A 131 1.17 2.88 -6.72
CA ALA A 131 0.71 3.66 -5.56
C ALA A 131 -0.40 4.66 -5.91
N ILE A 132 -0.25 5.36 -7.04
CA ILE A 132 -1.28 6.25 -7.59
C ILE A 132 -2.59 5.49 -7.80
N GLU A 133 -2.52 4.34 -8.46
CA GLU A 133 -3.70 3.56 -8.82
C GLU A 133 -4.37 2.92 -7.60
N ILE A 134 -3.60 2.50 -6.59
CA ILE A 134 -4.12 2.09 -5.28
C ILE A 134 -4.92 3.23 -4.65
N ALA A 135 -4.38 4.45 -4.60
CA ALA A 135 -5.09 5.58 -4.02
C ALA A 135 -6.40 5.90 -4.76
N ILE A 136 -6.38 5.85 -6.10
CA ILE A 136 -7.58 5.99 -6.93
C ILE A 136 -8.60 4.90 -6.58
N GLY A 137 -8.16 3.64 -6.50
CA GLY A 137 -9.01 2.50 -6.12
C GLY A 137 -9.66 2.66 -4.75
N MET A 138 -8.89 3.09 -3.74
CA MET A 138 -9.39 3.36 -2.40
C MET A 138 -10.48 4.45 -2.42
N LYS A 139 -10.26 5.55 -3.15
CA LYS A 139 -11.24 6.63 -3.29
C LYS A 139 -12.51 6.18 -4.02
N MET A 140 -12.38 5.36 -5.06
CA MET A 140 -13.53 4.82 -5.77
C MET A 140 -14.38 3.90 -4.88
N ALA A 141 -13.77 3.03 -4.07
CA ALA A 141 -14.50 2.17 -3.14
C ALA A 141 -15.33 2.97 -2.12
N THR A 142 -14.85 4.15 -1.73
CA THR A 142 -15.64 5.02 -0.86
C THR A 142 -16.85 5.63 -1.56
N ALA A 143 -16.71 6.05 -2.83
CA ALA A 143 -17.82 6.57 -3.61
C ALA A 143 -18.91 5.50 -3.86
N ASP A 144 -18.49 4.26 -4.11
CA ASP A 144 -19.40 3.11 -4.26
C ASP A 144 -20.23 2.88 -2.97
N SER A 145 -19.64 3.20 -1.79
CA SER A 145 -20.27 3.02 -0.47
C SER A 145 -21.15 4.20 -0.02
N GLU A 146 -20.90 5.42 -0.52
CA GLU A 146 -21.53 6.67 -0.04
C GLU A 146 -22.83 7.07 -0.76
N THR A 147 -23.35 6.24 -1.68
CA THR A 147 -24.60 6.49 -2.44
C THR A 147 -25.87 6.65 -1.56
N THR A 148 -25.77 6.58 -0.23
CA THR A 148 -26.90 6.74 0.72
C THR A 148 -26.66 7.69 1.91
N ALA A 149 -25.53 8.40 2.03
CA ALA A 149 -25.32 9.30 3.16
C ALA A 149 -24.53 10.58 2.82
N THR A 150 -25.17 11.72 3.04
CA THR A 150 -24.59 13.07 2.96
C THR A 150 -23.59 13.29 4.10
N THR A 151 -22.29 13.48 3.87
CA THR A 151 -21.41 14.19 4.85
C THR A 151 -19.98 14.46 4.36
N GLY A 152 -19.49 15.68 4.63
CA GLY A 152 -18.10 15.96 5.07
C GLY A 152 -16.95 15.91 4.05
N PRO A 153 -15.87 16.68 4.25
CA PRO A 153 -14.66 16.60 3.42
C PRO A 153 -13.93 15.28 3.67
N GLN A 154 -14.03 14.36 2.72
CA GLN A 154 -13.41 13.04 2.78
C GLN A 154 -11.88 13.13 2.56
N GLN A 155 -11.10 12.73 3.58
CA GLN A 155 -9.63 12.77 3.54
C GLN A 155 -9.06 11.74 2.54
N VAL A 156 -8.14 12.18 1.70
CA VAL A 156 -7.40 11.35 0.74
C VAL A 156 -6.09 10.84 1.37
N PRO A 157 -5.62 9.63 1.02
CA PRO A 157 -4.37 9.11 1.60
C PRO A 157 -3.16 9.95 1.16
N PRO A 158 -2.21 10.26 2.06
CA PRO A 158 -0.87 10.70 1.68
C PRO A 158 -0.09 9.56 1.03
N ILE A 159 0.65 9.91 -0.03
CA ILE A 159 1.70 9.09 -0.63
C ILE A 159 3.05 9.69 -0.21
N MET A 160 3.92 8.83 0.32
CA MET A 160 5.30 9.13 0.62
C MET A 160 6.19 8.33 -0.31
N ILE A 161 7.26 8.97 -0.76
CA ILE A 161 8.26 8.33 -1.60
C ILE A 161 9.41 7.96 -0.67
N ASP A 162 9.58 6.67 -0.43
CA ASP A 162 10.74 6.14 0.30
C ASP A 162 11.73 5.59 -0.72
N THR A 163 13.01 5.94 -0.57
CA THR A 163 14.07 5.45 -1.45
C THR A 163 14.55 4.06 -1.04
N ALA A 164 14.25 3.65 0.20
CA ALA A 164 14.48 2.30 0.64
C ALA A 164 13.41 1.39 0.03
N GLU A 165 13.87 0.46 -0.79
CA GLU A 165 13.04 -0.60 -1.33
C GLU A 165 12.73 -1.58 -0.19
N ILE A 166 11.64 -1.32 0.54
CA ILE A 166 11.29 -2.03 1.78
C ILE A 166 10.99 -3.53 1.53
N CYS A 167 10.82 -3.95 0.28
CA CYS A 167 10.79 -5.36 -0.11
C CYS A 167 11.50 -5.64 -1.45
N ASP A 168 12.51 -6.51 -1.45
CA ASP A 168 13.08 -7.07 -2.68
C ASP A 168 13.76 -8.44 -2.50
N GLU A 169 13.58 -9.33 -3.49
CA GLU A 169 14.31 -10.61 -3.69
C GLU A 169 15.41 -10.38 -4.72
N LYS A 170 15.41 -9.19 -5.35
CA LYS A 170 16.20 -8.75 -6.48
C LYS A 170 16.85 -7.40 -6.16
N TRP A 171 17.56 -7.40 -5.02
CA TRP A 171 18.66 -6.50 -4.65
C TRP A 171 19.41 -6.02 -5.91
N LEU A 172 20.05 -4.84 -5.83
CA LEU A 172 20.95 -4.31 -6.86
C LEU A 172 22.22 -5.19 -6.97
N SER A 173 22.05 -6.47 -7.28
CA SER A 173 23.09 -7.47 -7.44
C SER A 173 23.28 -7.75 -8.93
N LEU A 174 24.49 -8.22 -9.25
CA LEU A 174 24.88 -8.63 -10.61
C LEU A 174 23.94 -9.67 -11.23
N GLU A 175 23.17 -10.40 -10.42
CA GLU A 175 22.25 -11.45 -10.88
C GLU A 175 20.96 -10.89 -11.52
N TYR A 176 20.57 -9.66 -11.15
CA TYR A 176 19.26 -9.09 -11.55
C TYR A 176 19.35 -7.74 -12.22
N VAL A 177 20.37 -6.95 -11.91
CA VAL A 177 20.60 -5.67 -12.55
C VAL A 177 22.03 -5.65 -13.05
N SER A 178 22.19 -5.71 -14.38
CA SER A 178 23.48 -5.74 -15.04
C SER A 178 24.27 -4.43 -14.87
N GLU A 179 23.59 -3.33 -14.56
CA GLU A 179 24.14 -1.99 -14.46
C GLU A 179 23.54 -1.21 -13.28
N PRO A 180 24.27 -0.26 -12.68
CA PRO A 180 23.74 0.56 -11.60
C PRO A 180 22.56 1.42 -12.06
N VAL A 181 21.50 1.49 -11.24
CA VAL A 181 20.41 2.44 -11.44
C VAL A 181 20.81 3.81 -10.88
N SER A 182 20.60 4.86 -11.66
CA SER A 182 20.93 6.23 -11.25
C SER A 182 19.96 6.76 -10.20
N ASP A 183 20.48 7.45 -9.18
CA ASP A 183 19.69 8.23 -8.18
C ASP A 183 18.76 9.27 -8.81
N SER A 184 18.98 9.63 -10.08
CA SER A 184 18.10 10.54 -10.82
C SER A 184 16.64 10.09 -10.83
N ILE A 185 16.34 8.79 -10.70
CA ILE A 185 14.96 8.29 -10.62
C ILE A 185 14.20 8.88 -9.42
N ILE A 186 14.88 9.13 -8.30
CA ILE A 186 14.25 9.69 -7.09
C ILE A 186 13.76 11.11 -7.39
N VAL A 187 14.65 11.94 -7.93
CA VAL A 187 14.34 13.32 -8.30
C VAL A 187 13.29 13.37 -9.42
N GLN A 188 13.41 12.48 -10.41
CA GLN A 188 12.46 12.38 -11.51
C GLN A 188 11.05 12.04 -10.99
N ARG A 189 10.92 11.10 -10.05
CA ARG A 189 9.62 10.80 -9.42
C ARG A 189 9.04 11.96 -8.65
N MET A 190 9.85 12.66 -7.86
CA MET A 190 9.37 13.86 -7.17
C MET A 190 8.83 14.90 -8.15
N GLN A 191 9.51 15.10 -9.29
CA GLN A 191 9.04 15.99 -10.35
C GLN A 191 7.76 15.49 -11.03
N ASP A 192 7.66 14.20 -11.31
CA ASP A 192 6.48 13.58 -11.92
C ASP A 192 5.24 13.75 -11.02
N PHE A 193 5.40 13.50 -9.72
CA PHE A 193 4.35 13.73 -8.73
C PHE A 193 3.97 15.22 -8.61
N ALA A 194 4.95 16.12 -8.66
CA ALA A 194 4.69 17.56 -8.62
C ALA A 194 3.88 18.03 -9.84
N LYS A 195 4.19 17.49 -11.03
CA LYS A 195 3.44 17.77 -12.27
C LYS A 195 2.04 17.19 -12.24
N ALA A 196 1.88 15.95 -11.75
CA ALA A 196 0.60 15.25 -11.69
C ALA A 196 -0.36 15.82 -10.62
N ARG A 197 0.14 16.59 -9.65
CA ARG A 197 -0.62 17.10 -8.50
C ARG A 197 -1.98 17.71 -8.86
N ARG A 198 -2.04 18.59 -9.87
CA ARG A 198 -3.29 19.30 -10.23
C ARG A 198 -4.41 18.36 -10.67
N ASN A 199 -4.06 17.25 -11.32
CA ASN A 199 -5.04 16.32 -11.87
C ASN A 199 -5.49 15.29 -10.84
N HIS A 200 -4.66 15.01 -9.82
CA HIS A 200 -4.83 13.87 -8.92
C HIS A 200 -5.04 14.24 -7.45
N GLU A 201 -5.06 15.52 -7.08
CA GLU A 201 -5.28 15.97 -5.69
C GLU A 201 -6.60 15.48 -5.07
N LYS A 202 -7.58 15.14 -5.90
CA LYS A 202 -8.86 14.53 -5.48
C LYS A 202 -8.75 13.07 -5.04
N TYR A 203 -7.65 12.39 -5.36
CA TYR A 203 -7.43 10.97 -5.07
C TYR A 203 -6.38 10.74 -3.98
N TYR A 204 -5.34 11.56 -3.95
CA TYR A 204 -4.25 11.46 -2.98
C TYR A 204 -3.58 12.81 -2.73
N SER A 205 -2.82 12.88 -1.65
CA SER A 205 -1.87 13.97 -1.42
C SER A 205 -0.44 13.42 -1.42
N ILE A 206 0.55 14.25 -1.74
CA ILE A 206 1.96 13.88 -1.57
C ILE A 206 2.46 14.50 -0.29
N ASP A 207 3.05 13.70 0.59
CA ASP A 207 3.72 14.22 1.77
C ASP A 207 5.13 14.71 1.40
N TRP A 208 5.21 15.97 1.01
CA TRP A 208 6.49 16.63 0.69
C TRP A 208 7.39 16.85 1.91
N LYS A 209 6.87 16.66 3.13
CA LYS A 209 7.65 16.79 4.36
C LYS A 209 8.26 15.46 4.78
N TYR A 210 7.79 14.35 4.23
CA TYR A 210 8.40 13.06 4.43
C TYR A 210 9.82 13.07 3.86
N ILE A 211 10.79 12.75 4.72
CA ILE A 211 12.20 12.59 4.36
C ILE A 211 12.53 11.12 4.61
N ALA A 212 12.85 10.39 3.54
CA ALA A 212 13.28 9.00 3.62
C ALA A 212 14.54 8.84 4.49
N LYS A 213 14.69 7.68 5.14
CA LYS A 213 15.82 7.39 6.01
C LYS A 213 17.13 7.40 5.23
N ASP A 214 17.13 6.63 4.16
CA ASP A 214 18.12 6.69 3.11
C ASP A 214 17.63 7.69 2.06
N ARG A 215 18.54 8.38 1.36
CA ARG A 215 18.18 9.42 0.36
C ARG A 215 18.77 9.14 -1.01
N GLN A 216 19.44 8.00 -1.13
CA GLN A 216 20.13 7.51 -2.29
C GLN A 216 19.74 6.05 -2.46
N LEU A 217 19.84 5.56 -3.70
CA LEU A 217 19.77 4.13 -3.95
C LEU A 217 20.99 3.46 -3.29
N PRO A 218 20.88 2.18 -2.91
CA PRO A 218 22.03 1.48 -2.36
C PRO A 218 23.14 1.38 -3.41
N THR A 219 24.38 1.32 -2.92
CA THR A 219 25.54 1.11 -3.77
C THR A 219 25.43 -0.22 -4.50
N TRP A 220 25.62 -0.21 -5.82
CA TRP A 220 25.70 -1.42 -6.62
C TRP A 220 27.17 -1.92 -6.67
N PRO A 221 27.42 -3.25 -6.57
CA PRO A 221 26.45 -4.28 -6.23
C PRO A 221 26.13 -4.28 -4.72
N GLU A 222 24.86 -4.50 -4.38
CA GLU A 222 24.39 -4.60 -2.99
C GLU A 222 24.42 -6.06 -2.52
N THR A 223 24.87 -6.31 -1.29
CA THR A 223 24.79 -7.64 -0.67
C THR A 223 23.40 -7.91 -0.11
N ARG A 224 23.10 -9.17 0.20
CA ARG A 224 21.82 -9.54 0.84
C ARG A 224 21.69 -8.88 2.21
N GLU A 225 22.78 -8.89 2.97
CA GLU A 225 22.86 -8.37 4.32
C GLU A 225 22.68 -6.85 4.35
N ASP A 226 23.33 -6.11 3.43
CA ASP A 226 23.20 -4.66 3.34
C ASP A 226 21.76 -4.21 3.05
N MET A 227 21.10 -4.93 2.16
CA MET A 227 19.71 -4.68 1.78
C MET A 227 18.75 -5.01 2.94
N GLN A 228 18.92 -6.14 3.63
CA GLN A 228 18.13 -6.47 4.82
C GLN A 228 18.28 -5.37 5.89
N ALA A 229 19.51 -4.94 6.15
CA ALA A 229 19.77 -3.84 7.08
C ALA A 229 19.13 -2.52 6.61
N ARG A 230 19.11 -2.25 5.30
CA ARG A 230 18.44 -1.08 4.72
C ARG A 230 16.92 -1.16 4.90
N GLN A 231 16.32 -2.33 4.71
CA GLN A 231 14.88 -2.54 4.92
C GLN A 231 14.46 -2.35 6.36
N GLU A 232 15.21 -2.91 7.31
CA GLU A 232 14.96 -2.74 8.74
C GLU A 232 15.00 -1.26 9.11
N ARG A 233 16.06 -0.53 8.71
CA ARG A 233 16.18 0.92 8.95
C ARG A 233 15.02 1.72 8.36
N ALA A 234 14.54 1.36 7.18
CA ALA A 234 13.44 2.04 6.52
C ALA A 234 12.09 1.77 7.19
N LEU A 235 11.83 0.50 7.53
CA LEU A 235 10.61 0.11 8.23
C LEU A 235 10.53 0.79 9.60
N ASP A 236 11.62 0.78 10.36
CA ASP A 236 11.71 1.46 11.66
C ASP A 236 11.44 2.96 11.53
N HIS A 237 12.05 3.61 10.54
CA HIS A 237 11.86 5.03 10.28
C HIS A 237 10.42 5.37 9.91
N ILE A 238 9.79 4.58 9.04
CA ILE A 238 8.39 4.79 8.65
C ILE A 238 7.46 4.58 9.84
N LEU A 239 7.66 3.50 10.60
CA LEU A 239 6.85 3.24 11.78
C LEU A 239 7.02 4.34 12.82
N GLU A 240 8.22 4.90 12.99
CA GLU A 240 8.46 6.05 13.86
C GLU A 240 7.69 7.30 13.38
N VAL A 241 7.75 7.60 12.08
CA VAL A 241 7.00 8.71 11.47
C VAL A 241 5.50 8.57 11.75
N TYR A 242 4.95 7.37 11.58
CA TYR A 242 3.51 7.12 11.76
C TYR A 242 3.06 6.94 13.20
N THR A 243 3.89 6.37 14.06
CA THR A 243 3.57 6.25 15.49
C THR A 243 3.41 7.64 16.11
N ARG A 244 4.21 8.62 15.67
CA ARG A 244 4.04 10.04 16.06
C ARG A 244 2.73 10.66 15.57
N VAL A 245 2.20 10.19 14.44
CA VAL A 245 0.90 10.62 13.90
C VAL A 245 -0.24 9.99 14.72
N VAL A 246 -0.20 8.68 14.95
CA VAL A 246 -1.22 7.93 15.73
C VAL A 246 -1.23 8.35 17.20
N ALA A 247 -0.07 8.67 17.78
CA ALA A 247 0.02 9.16 19.17
C ALA A 247 -0.78 10.46 19.40
N LYS A 248 -1.03 11.24 18.34
CA LYS A 248 -1.81 12.48 18.39
C LYS A 248 -3.31 12.28 18.17
N ASP A 249 -3.72 11.14 17.58
CA ASP A 249 -5.11 10.85 17.24
C ASP A 249 -5.43 9.39 17.60
N LYS A 250 -5.76 9.16 18.88
CA LYS A 250 -5.95 7.82 19.48
C LYS A 250 -7.22 7.11 19.03
N ASP A 251 -8.10 7.82 18.33
CA ASP A 251 -9.41 7.33 17.92
C ASP A 251 -9.42 6.77 16.49
N ARG A 252 -8.25 6.74 15.83
CA ARG A 252 -8.11 6.28 14.46
C ARG A 252 -7.19 5.07 14.32
N ASP A 253 -7.67 4.09 13.59
CA ASP A 253 -6.85 2.98 13.13
C ASP A 253 -6.00 3.43 11.94
N LEU A 254 -4.81 2.85 11.81
CA LEU A 254 -3.85 3.19 10.76
C LEU A 254 -3.61 1.99 9.85
N SER A 255 -3.64 2.23 8.54
CA SER A 255 -3.22 1.29 7.52
C SER A 255 -2.09 1.88 6.69
N ILE A 256 -0.93 1.23 6.68
CA ILE A 256 0.22 1.63 5.87
C ILE A 256 0.37 0.64 4.72
N VAL A 257 0.33 1.14 3.48
CA VAL A 257 0.50 0.35 2.26
C VAL A 257 1.88 0.61 1.68
N PHE A 258 2.74 -0.39 1.71
CA PHE A 258 4.07 -0.38 1.10
C PHE A 258 3.97 -0.88 -0.34
N VAL A 259 4.30 -0.03 -1.30
CA VAL A 259 4.31 -0.34 -2.73
C VAL A 259 5.75 -0.49 -3.21
N THR A 260 6.11 -1.70 -3.59
CA THR A 260 7.52 -2.12 -3.69
C THR A 260 7.69 -3.29 -4.68
N HIS A 261 8.85 -3.95 -4.67
CA HIS A 261 9.19 -5.06 -5.54
C HIS A 261 8.81 -6.41 -4.92
N ALA A 262 9.00 -7.49 -5.67
CA ALA A 262 8.65 -8.83 -5.19
C ALA A 262 9.69 -9.29 -4.17
N SER A 263 9.32 -9.35 -2.88
CA SER A 263 9.88 -10.19 -1.79
C SER A 263 9.52 -9.66 -0.40
N PRO A 264 8.29 -9.89 0.02
CA PRO A 264 8.15 -10.48 1.35
C PRO A 264 7.24 -11.71 1.27
N VAL A 265 6.90 -12.10 0.04
CA VAL A 265 5.92 -13.11 -0.26
C VAL A 265 6.63 -14.48 -0.27
N ASN A 266 7.83 -14.63 -0.85
CA ASN A 266 8.42 -15.97 -1.00
C ASN A 266 9.64 -16.25 -0.11
N GLY A 267 10.25 -15.23 0.51
CA GLY A 267 11.29 -15.42 1.53
C GLY A 267 10.72 -15.91 2.86
N LYS A 268 10.98 -17.18 3.22
CA LYS A 268 10.67 -17.82 4.52
C LYS A 268 11.38 -17.19 5.75
N GLY A 269 11.66 -15.89 5.78
CA GLY A 269 12.52 -15.30 6.82
C GLY A 269 12.24 -13.88 7.26
N PHE A 270 11.20 -13.19 6.77
CA PHE A 270 11.03 -11.77 7.09
C PHE A 270 10.25 -11.47 8.38
N PHE A 271 9.60 -12.45 8.99
CA PHE A 271 8.85 -12.22 10.23
C PHE A 271 8.90 -13.45 11.14
N THR A 272 10.04 -13.65 11.80
CA THR A 272 10.05 -14.31 13.12
C THR A 272 10.27 -13.21 14.14
N TYR A 273 9.18 -12.73 14.74
CA TYR A 273 9.18 -12.12 16.07
C TYR A 273 8.54 -13.11 17.03
#